data_AF-A0A7W3T927-F1
#
_entry.id   AF-A0A7W3T927-F1
#
_cell.length_a   1.000
_cell.length_b   1.000
_cell.length_c   1.000
_cell.angle_alpha   90.00
_cell.angle_beta   90.00
_cell.angle_gamma   90.00
#
_symmetry.space_group_name_H-M   'P 1'
#
loop_
_entity.id
_entity.type
_entity.pdbx_description
1 polymer ?
#
loop_
_entity_poly.entity_id
_entity_poly.type
_entity_poly.pdbx_seq_one_letter_code
_entity_poly.pdbx_strand_id
1 'polypeptide(L)'
;HLLGGGFGRRLEVDGVIRAVQIARQVDAPLKLVWTREEDIQHDMYRPYWCDRISVGLDASGKPIAWNNRFAGSSVIARWAPPAFRNGLDPDTTEGAIDLVYDIPNFHVEYVRVEPPGIPTAFWRSVGHSH
;
A
#
# COMPACT_ATOMS: atom_id res chain seq x y z
N HIS A 1 -0.78 -15.80 -22.44
CA HIS A 1 -1.37 -16.28 -21.17
C HIS A 1 -2.27 -15.21 -20.61
N LEU A 2 -3.48 -15.57 -20.18
CA LEU A 2 -4.33 -14.64 -19.43
C LEU A 2 -3.83 -14.60 -17.98
N LEU A 3 -3.70 -13.41 -17.41
CA LEU A 3 -3.30 -13.22 -16.02
C LEU A 3 -4.55 -13.37 -15.14
N GLY A 4 -4.52 -14.33 -14.20
CA GLY A 4 -5.63 -14.66 -13.30
C GLY A 4 -5.82 -13.67 -12.15
N GLY A 5 -5.85 -12.38 -12.43
CA GLY A 5 -5.94 -11.31 -11.43
C GLY A 5 -4.61 -10.99 -10.73
N GLY A 6 -4.56 -9.83 -10.08
CA GLY A 6 -3.36 -9.37 -9.39
C GLY A 6 -3.66 -8.56 -8.13
N PHE A 7 -4.64 -7.66 -8.17
CA PHE A 7 -5.08 -6.88 -7.00
C PHE A 7 -3.95 -6.15 -6.27
N GLY A 8 -2.84 -5.84 -6.96
CA GLY A 8 -1.63 -5.22 -6.39
C GLY A 8 -0.40 -6.14 -6.41
N ARG A 9 -0.57 -7.46 -6.21
CA ARG A 9 0.50 -8.48 -6.21
C ARG A 9 1.46 -8.40 -7.40
N ARG A 10 0.90 -8.11 -8.59
CA ARG A 10 1.61 -8.15 -9.88
C ARG A 10 2.45 -6.91 -10.16
N LEU A 11 2.48 -5.93 -9.25
CA LEU A 11 3.44 -4.81 -9.28
C LEU A 11 4.80 -5.20 -8.71
N GLU A 12 4.86 -6.28 -7.93
CA GLU A 12 6.10 -6.83 -7.41
C GLU A 12 6.82 -7.69 -8.47
N VAL A 13 8.15 -7.65 -8.44
CA VAL A 13 9.02 -8.33 -9.41
C VAL A 13 9.79 -9.50 -8.79
N ASP A 14 9.48 -9.86 -7.56
CA ASP A 14 10.15 -10.92 -6.78
C ASP A 14 10.13 -12.28 -7.51
N GLY A 15 8.98 -12.66 -8.09
CA GLY A 15 8.87 -13.89 -8.88
C GLY A 15 9.73 -13.87 -10.15
N VAL A 16 9.85 -12.71 -10.81
CA VAL A 16 10.70 -12.54 -12.01
C VAL A 16 12.17 -12.65 -11.63
N ILE A 17 12.57 -12.02 -10.51
CA ILE A 17 13.94 -12.10 -9.99
C ILE A 17 14.32 -13.56 -9.72
N ARG A 18 13.45 -14.33 -9.07
CA ARG A 18 13.68 -15.76 -8.83
C ARG A 18 13.82 -16.55 -10.12
N ALA A 19 12.92 -16.35 -11.09
CA ALA A 19 12.98 -17.04 -12.37
C ALA A 19 14.30 -16.75 -13.11
N VAL A 20 14.75 -15.49 -13.14
CA VAL A 20 16.02 -15.09 -13.77
C VAL A 20 17.22 -15.70 -13.05
N GLN A 21 17.24 -15.72 -11.72
CA GLN A 21 18.32 -16.31 -10.93
C GLN A 21 18.50 -17.82 -11.22
N ILE A 22 17.41 -18.54 -11.44
CA ILE A 22 17.44 -19.96 -11.81
C ILE A 22 17.83 -20.13 -13.28
N ALA A 23 17.24 -19.33 -14.18
CA ALA A 23 17.51 -19.40 -15.62
C ALA A 23 18.99 -19.17 -15.94
N ARG A 24 19.71 -18.34 -15.18
CA ARG A 24 21.16 -18.12 -15.33
C ARG A 24 22.03 -19.36 -15.09
N GLN A 25 21.46 -20.43 -14.54
CA GLN A 25 22.18 -21.66 -14.17
C GLN A 25 21.88 -22.83 -15.11
N VAL A 26 21.05 -22.63 -16.14
CA VAL A 26 20.62 -23.69 -17.06
C VAL A 26 20.69 -23.21 -18.52
N ASP A 27 21.07 -24.10 -19.43
CA ASP A 27 21.16 -23.80 -20.87
C ASP A 27 19.85 -24.11 -21.64
N ALA A 28 18.73 -24.25 -20.93
CA ALA A 28 17.44 -24.62 -21.49
C ALA A 28 16.31 -23.69 -21.01
N PRO A 29 15.18 -23.60 -21.76
CA PRO A 29 14.01 -22.83 -21.32
C PRO A 29 13.47 -23.33 -19.97
N LEU A 30 13.23 -22.39 -19.05
CA LEU A 30 12.67 -22.65 -17.72
C LEU A 30 11.21 -22.18 -17.65
N LYS A 31 10.36 -22.96 -16.98
CA LYS A 31 9.02 -22.53 -16.55
C LYS A 31 8.96 -22.58 -15.02
N LEU A 32 8.74 -21.43 -14.39
CA LEU A 32 8.51 -21.32 -12.94
C LEU A 32 7.02 -21.11 -12.69
N VAL A 33 6.44 -21.97 -11.85
CA VAL A 33 5.05 -21.88 -11.37
C VAL A 33 5.08 -22.18 -9.89
N TRP A 34 4.54 -21.28 -9.07
CA TRP A 34 4.33 -21.53 -7.65
C TRP A 34 3.04 -22.29 -7.42
N THR A 35 3.04 -23.18 -6.43
CA THR A 35 1.80 -23.72 -5.89
C THR A 35 0.99 -22.59 -5.25
N ARG A 36 -0.28 -22.86 -4.93
CA ARG A 36 -1.11 -21.88 -4.22
C ARG A 36 -0.50 -21.51 -2.86
N GLU A 37 0.01 -22.50 -2.15
CA GLU A 37 0.59 -22.37 -0.83
C GLU A 37 1.88 -21.54 -0.87
N GLU A 38 2.73 -21.80 -1.87
CA GLU A 38 3.94 -21.00 -2.11
C GLU A 38 3.62 -19.56 -2.50
N ASP A 39 2.59 -19.34 -3.34
CA ASP A 39 2.17 -18.00 -3.75
C ASP A 39 1.69 -17.16 -2.57
N ILE A 40 0.94 -17.76 -1.64
CA ILE A 40 0.49 -17.10 -0.40
C ILE A 40 1.66 -16.86 0.57
N GLN A 41 2.55 -17.85 0.74
CA GLN A 41 3.66 -17.75 1.69
C GLN A 41 4.72 -16.72 1.27
N HIS A 42 4.90 -16.52 -0.03
CA HIS A 42 5.80 -15.53 -0.61
C HIS A 42 5.06 -14.28 -1.11
N ASP A 43 3.81 -14.08 -0.68
CA ASP A 43 3.06 -12.87 -0.98
C ASP A 43 3.61 -11.68 -0.16
N MET A 44 3.28 -10.47 -0.61
CA MET A 44 3.41 -9.26 0.17
C MET A 44 2.05 -8.84 0.70
N TYR A 45 1.99 -8.53 1.99
CA TYR A 45 0.73 -8.34 2.70
C TYR A 45 0.20 -6.91 2.56
N ARG A 46 -1.07 -6.74 2.93
CA ARG A 46 -1.64 -5.40 3.14
C ARG A 46 -0.86 -4.71 4.25
N PRO A 47 -0.52 -3.42 4.08
CA PRO A 47 -0.27 -2.58 5.24
C PRO A 47 -1.44 -2.66 6.22
N TYR A 48 -1.14 -2.77 7.51
CA TYR A 48 -2.11 -2.55 8.57
C TYR A 48 -2.12 -1.05 8.91
N TRP A 49 -3.28 -0.57 9.35
CA TRP A 49 -3.49 0.84 9.64
C TRP A 49 -4.14 1.02 11.00
N CYS A 50 -3.85 2.14 11.64
CA CYS A 50 -4.54 2.60 12.82
C CYS A 50 -4.89 4.06 12.64
N ASP A 51 -6.19 4.31 12.49
CA ASP A 51 -6.75 5.63 12.23
C ASP A 51 -7.48 6.15 13.46
N ARG A 52 -7.25 7.43 13.77
CA ARG A 52 -8.01 8.18 14.76
C ARG A 52 -8.58 9.41 14.08
N ILE A 53 -9.89 9.38 13.87
CA ILE A 53 -10.64 10.46 13.24
C ILE A 53 -11.46 11.19 14.30
N SER A 54 -11.45 12.52 14.24
CA SER A 54 -12.33 13.39 15.02
C SER A 54 -12.99 14.42 14.11
N VAL A 55 -14.30 14.59 14.27
CA VAL A 55 -15.13 15.45 13.42
C VAL A 55 -15.83 16.50 14.26
N GLY A 56 -15.69 17.76 13.88
CA GLY A 56 -16.48 18.86 14.42
C GLY A 56 -17.72 19.10 13.57
N LEU A 57 -18.88 19.24 14.21
CA LEU A 57 -20.16 19.47 13.54
C LEU A 57 -20.72 20.85 13.89
N ASP A 58 -21.47 21.45 12.97
CA ASP A 58 -22.29 22.62 13.26
C ASP A 58 -23.64 22.23 13.91
N ALA A 59 -24.47 23.22 14.21
CA ALA A 59 -25.79 23.03 14.82
C ALA A 59 -26.79 22.23 13.94
N SER A 60 -26.54 22.13 12.64
CA SER A 60 -27.33 21.35 11.69
C SER A 60 -26.81 19.92 11.51
N GLY A 61 -25.70 19.57 12.16
CA GLY A 61 -25.03 18.28 12.03
C GLY A 61 -24.10 18.17 10.81
N LYS A 62 -23.80 19.29 10.13
CA LYS A 62 -22.86 19.28 9.00
C LYS A 62 -21.41 19.26 9.52
N PRO A 63 -20.52 18.44 8.94
CA PRO A 63 -19.09 18.50 9.22
C PRO A 63 -18.50 19.86 8.86
N ILE A 64 -17.83 20.48 9.84
CA ILE A 64 -17.11 21.75 9.67
C ILE A 64 -15.62 21.62 10.01
N ALA A 65 -15.21 20.56 10.72
CA ALA A 65 -13.81 20.27 11.01
C ALA A 65 -13.50 18.78 10.90
N TRP A 66 -12.32 18.46 10.39
CA TRP A 66 -11.80 17.10 10.22
C TRP A 66 -10.37 17.02 10.72
N ASN A 67 -10.12 16.09 11.65
CA ASN A 67 -8.79 15.73 12.10
C ASN A 67 -8.62 14.21 11.89
N ASN A 68 -7.68 13.82 11.02
CA ASN A 68 -7.28 12.42 10.87
C ASN A 68 -5.81 12.26 11.27
N ARG A 69 -5.55 11.36 12.21
CA ARG A 69 -4.20 10.91 12.56
C ARG A 69 -4.12 9.42 12.29
N PHE A 70 -3.20 9.02 11.42
CA PHE A 70 -3.09 7.62 11.05
C PHE A 70 -1.64 7.14 11.01
N ALA A 71 -1.47 5.84 11.28
CA ALA A 71 -0.18 5.17 11.29
C ALA A 71 -0.23 3.89 10.46
N GLY A 72 0.78 3.69 9.61
CA GLY A 72 0.90 2.49 8.78
C GLY A 72 2.10 2.53 7.84
N SER A 73 2.26 1.46 7.05
CA SER A 73 3.45 1.24 6.23
C SER A 73 3.51 2.17 5.02
N SER A 74 4.71 2.46 4.54
CA SER A 74 4.89 3.16 3.26
C SER A 74 5.35 2.19 2.19
N VAL A 75 4.47 1.87 1.24
CA VAL A 75 4.84 1.04 0.09
C VAL A 75 5.76 1.83 -0.84
N ILE A 76 5.52 3.13 -1.03
CA ILE A 76 6.34 3.98 -1.91
C ILE A 76 7.76 4.15 -1.39
N ALA A 77 7.98 4.19 -0.08
CA ALA A 77 9.32 4.26 0.50
C ALA A 77 10.22 3.09 0.09
N ARG A 78 9.64 1.91 -0.18
CA ARG A 78 10.36 0.74 -0.72
C ARG A 78 10.32 0.69 -2.25
N TRP A 79 9.14 0.90 -2.83
CA TRP A 79 8.88 0.61 -4.25
C TRP A 79 9.35 1.72 -5.19
N ALA A 80 9.21 2.99 -4.78
CA ALA A 80 9.70 4.16 -5.51
C ALA A 80 10.30 5.21 -4.56
N PRO A 81 11.48 4.95 -3.96
CA PRO A 81 12.06 5.84 -2.94
C PRO A 81 12.15 7.33 -3.33
N PRO A 82 12.42 7.72 -4.59
CA PRO A 82 12.42 9.14 -4.99
C PRO A 82 11.06 9.85 -4.89
N ALA A 83 9.96 9.10 -4.85
CA ALA A 83 8.60 9.62 -4.66
C ALA A 83 8.22 9.76 -3.18
N PHE A 84 8.93 9.07 -2.27
CA PHE A 84 8.78 9.26 -0.83
C PHE A 84 9.55 10.51 -0.40
N ARG A 85 8.84 11.58 -0.05
CA ARG A 85 9.43 12.90 0.21
C ARG A 85 8.94 13.46 1.53
N ASN A 86 9.86 14.06 2.30
CA ASN A 86 9.55 14.68 3.59
C ASN A 86 8.85 13.75 4.59
N GLY A 87 9.11 12.44 4.52
CA GLY A 87 8.45 11.46 5.37
C GLY A 87 7.04 11.06 4.92
N LEU A 88 6.58 11.54 3.77
CA LEU A 88 5.24 11.32 3.24
C LEU A 88 5.25 10.35 2.06
N ASP A 89 4.28 9.45 2.08
CA ASP A 89 3.94 8.53 0.99
C ASP A 89 2.66 9.06 0.30
N PRO A 90 2.76 9.60 -0.92
CA PRO A 90 1.62 10.23 -1.57
C PRO A 90 0.46 9.26 -1.82
N ASP A 91 0.77 7.99 -2.10
CA ASP A 91 -0.18 6.94 -2.44
C ASP A 91 -0.90 6.40 -1.19
N THR A 92 -0.28 6.59 -0.02
CA THR A 92 -0.92 6.36 1.28
C THR A 92 -1.78 7.54 1.70
N THR A 93 -1.27 8.76 1.55
CA THR A 93 -1.93 9.95 2.10
C THR A 93 -3.11 10.43 1.26
N GLU A 94 -3.15 10.12 -0.04
CA GLU A 94 -4.20 10.59 -0.97
C GLU A 94 -5.62 10.39 -0.42
N GLY A 95 -5.92 9.18 0.06
CA GLY A 95 -7.26 8.84 0.57
C GLY A 95 -7.65 9.61 1.83
N ALA A 96 -6.67 10.17 2.56
CA ALA A 96 -6.90 10.96 3.76
C ALA A 96 -6.95 12.46 3.47
N ILE A 97 -6.29 12.97 2.40
CA ILE A 97 -6.20 14.40 2.08
C ILE A 97 -7.18 14.87 1.00
N ASP A 98 -7.58 13.98 0.09
CA ASP A 98 -8.49 14.28 -1.02
C ASP A 98 -9.92 13.81 -0.68
N LEU A 99 -10.53 14.46 0.32
CA LEU A 99 -11.88 14.12 0.75
C LEU A 99 -12.95 14.49 -0.29
N VAL A 100 -13.97 13.64 -0.40
CA VAL A 100 -15.17 13.89 -1.23
C VAL A 100 -16.02 15.04 -0.69
N TYR A 101 -15.90 15.35 0.60
CA TYR A 101 -16.66 16.41 1.27
C TYR A 101 -15.84 17.68 1.39
N ASP A 102 -16.47 18.82 1.08
CA ASP A 102 -15.91 20.14 1.32
C ASP A 102 -16.01 20.49 2.81
N ILE A 103 -14.90 20.31 3.53
CA ILE A 103 -14.78 20.58 4.96
C ILE A 103 -13.77 21.72 5.17
N PRO A 104 -14.19 22.87 5.71
CA PRO A 104 -13.36 24.09 5.71
C PRO A 104 -12.18 24.04 6.70
N ASN A 105 -12.25 23.23 7.76
CA ASN A 105 -11.17 23.10 8.73
C ASN A 105 -10.61 21.68 8.68
N PHE A 106 -9.36 21.54 8.26
CA PHE A 106 -8.82 20.26 7.84
C PHE A 106 -7.40 20.04 8.35
N HIS A 107 -7.15 18.89 8.97
CA HIS A 107 -5.83 18.51 9.45
C HIS A 107 -5.62 16.99 9.31
N VAL A 108 -4.47 16.61 8.76
CA VAL A 108 -4.09 15.20 8.56
C VAL A 108 -2.64 15.00 9.01
N GLU A 109 -2.42 13.97 9.81
CA GLU A 109 -1.08 13.53 10.24
C GLU A 109 -0.86 12.07 9.85
N TYR A 110 0.31 11.79 9.29
CA TYR A 110 0.76 10.45 8.92
C TYR A 110 2.03 10.09 9.70
N VAL A 111 2.04 8.91 10.30
CA VAL A 111 3.24 8.31 10.88
C VAL A 111 3.54 6.98 10.19
N ARG A 112 4.73 6.90 9.58
CA ARG A 112 5.20 5.66 8.97
C ARG A 112 5.53 4.60 10.03
N VAL A 113 4.89 3.44 9.94
CA VAL A 113 5.15 2.27 10.80
C VAL A 113 5.21 1.00 9.95
N GLU A 114 6.36 0.33 9.97
CA GLU A 114 6.59 -0.90 9.22
C GLU A 114 6.42 -2.12 10.13
N PRO A 115 5.68 -3.17 9.73
CA PRO A 115 5.65 -4.42 10.48
C PRO A 115 7.03 -5.08 10.49
N PRO A 116 7.50 -5.56 11.65
CA PRO A 116 8.77 -6.28 11.73
C PRO A 116 8.74 -7.56 10.89
N GLY A 117 9.60 -7.65 9.88
CA GLY A 117 9.81 -8.88 9.10
C GLY A 117 8.69 -9.25 8.11
N ILE A 118 7.66 -8.40 7.94
CA ILE A 118 6.57 -8.65 7.00
C ILE A 118 6.66 -7.61 5.88
N PRO A 119 6.90 -8.00 4.61
CA PRO A 119 6.88 -7.06 3.52
C PRO A 119 5.45 -6.65 3.19
N THR A 120 5.22 -5.35 3.02
CA THR A 120 3.94 -4.81 2.55
C THR A 120 4.05 -4.32 1.11
N ALA A 121 2.96 -4.49 0.37
CA ALA A 121 2.85 -4.04 -1.02
C ALA A 121 1.51 -3.38 -1.30
N PHE A 122 1.37 -2.89 -2.53
CA PHE A 122 0.08 -2.42 -3.02
C PHE A 122 -0.95 -3.52 -2.93
N TRP A 123 -2.13 -3.16 -2.44
CA TRP A 123 -3.33 -3.96 -2.55
C TRP A 123 -4.44 -3.04 -3.03
N ARG A 124 -5.31 -3.52 -3.93
CA ARG A 124 -6.43 -2.76 -4.51
C ARG A 124 -7.04 -1.76 -3.52
N SER A 125 -7.25 -0.53 -3.98
CA SER A 125 -7.59 0.69 -3.21
C SER A 125 -6.39 1.49 -2.71
N VAL A 126 -5.27 0.83 -2.42
CA VAL A 126 -4.03 1.45 -1.90
C VAL A 126 -4.31 2.33 -0.68
N GLY A 127 -4.07 3.64 -0.74
CA GLY A 127 -4.31 4.56 0.37
C GLY A 127 -5.77 4.88 0.63
N HIS A 128 -6.73 4.50 -0.22
CA HIS A 128 -8.14 4.85 0.01
C HIS A 128 -8.88 3.93 1.00
N SER A 129 -8.22 2.89 1.52
CA SER A 129 -8.86 1.89 2.39
C SER A 129 -8.04 1.59 3.65
N HIS A 130 -7.45 2.63 4.23
CA HIS A 130 -6.94 2.55 5.60
C HIS A 130 -8.06 2.89 6.60
#